data_AF-A0A0N0T5S1-F1
#
_entry.id   AF-A0A0N0T5S1-F1
#
_cell.length_a   1.000
_cell.length_b   1.000
_cell.length_c   1.000
_cell.angle_alpha   90.00
_cell.angle_beta   90.00
_cell.angle_gamma   90.00
#
_symmetry.space_group_name_H-M   'P 1'
#
loop_
_entity.id
_entity.type
_entity.pdbx_description
1 polymer ?
#
loop_
_entity_poly.entity_id
_entity_poly.type
_entity_poly.pdbx_seq_one_letter_code
_entity_poly.pdbx_strand_id
1 'polypeptide(L)'
;MLAVGALVAGSEDALGHGDARVTGGTLRVPEELRVRGAWVQDAGTLEVTVRAGGKAPLTVGHRAVLGGPAVLALRLDAERPPAAGSTLPAAGAPRPAGRFVRIEVNSDRLRAVPVYTAEGLSVRLVRR
;
A
#
# COMPACT_ATOMS: atom_id res chain seq x y z
N MET A 1 -16.37 10.00 -8.44
CA MET A 1 -16.43 9.47 -7.06
C MET A 1 -16.61 7.96 -7.17
N LEU A 2 -15.67 7.15 -6.70
CA LEU A 2 -15.86 5.69 -6.63
C LEU A 2 -16.73 5.37 -5.41
N ALA A 3 -18.02 5.13 -5.64
CA ALA A 3 -18.96 4.66 -4.63
C ALA A 3 -18.91 3.13 -4.63
N VAL A 4 -18.37 2.54 -3.54
CA VAL A 4 -18.22 1.09 -3.29
C VAL A 4 -17.82 0.30 -4.54
N GLY A 5 -16.54 0.38 -4.90
CA GLY A 5 -15.96 -0.35 -6.01
C GLY A 5 -14.44 -0.42 -5.88
N ALA A 6 -13.83 -1.32 -6.65
CA ALA A 6 -12.38 -1.41 -6.74
C ALA A 6 -11.91 -0.68 -8.00
N LEU A 7 -10.99 0.28 -7.84
CA LEU A 7 -10.18 0.79 -8.94
C LEU A 7 -8.90 -0.05 -8.99
N VAL A 8 -8.59 -0.62 -10.15
CA VAL A 8 -7.37 -1.40 -10.35
C VAL A 8 -6.39 -0.55 -11.15
N ALA A 9 -5.21 -0.30 -10.58
CA ALA A 9 -4.10 0.29 -11.31
C ALA A 9 -3.52 -0.75 -12.27
N GLY A 10 -3.91 -0.67 -13.54
CA GLY A 10 -3.47 -1.61 -14.59
C GLY A 10 -2.07 -1.31 -15.15
N SER A 11 -1.43 -0.23 -14.73
CA SER A 11 -0.09 0.17 -15.15
C SER A 11 0.55 1.13 -14.13
N GLU A 12 1.85 1.35 -14.27
CA GLU A 12 2.64 2.20 -13.37
C GLU A 12 2.12 3.64 -13.30
N ASP A 13 1.70 4.25 -14.42
CA ASP A 13 1.18 5.62 -14.47
C ASP A 13 -0.37 5.66 -14.58
N ALA A 14 -1.08 4.63 -14.10
CA ALA A 14 -2.53 4.49 -14.27
C ALA A 14 -3.38 5.63 -13.67
N LEU A 15 -2.81 6.42 -12.75
CA LEU A 15 -3.47 7.60 -12.16
C LEU A 15 -3.02 8.93 -12.79
N GLY A 16 -2.18 8.87 -13.83
CA GLY A 16 -1.59 10.03 -14.46
C GLY A 16 -0.52 10.71 -13.60
N HIS A 17 -0.28 11.99 -13.87
CA HIS A 17 0.86 12.74 -13.33
C HIS A 17 0.50 13.68 -12.17
N GLY A 18 -0.79 13.78 -11.84
CA GLY A 18 -1.29 14.71 -10.82
C GLY A 18 -1.28 14.13 -9.42
N ASP A 19 -1.98 14.84 -8.54
CA ASP A 19 -2.33 14.35 -7.22
C ASP A 19 -3.43 13.29 -7.31
N ALA A 20 -3.39 12.32 -6.41
CA ALA A 20 -4.40 11.28 -6.31
C ALA A 20 -5.02 11.25 -4.91
N ARG A 21 -6.36 11.20 -4.86
CA ARG A 21 -7.13 11.17 -3.62
C ARG A 21 -8.10 10.00 -3.60
N VAL A 22 -8.00 9.17 -2.58
CA VAL A 22 -8.95 8.09 -2.29
C VAL A 22 -9.82 8.48 -1.11
N THR A 23 -11.11 8.63 -1.38
CA THR A 23 -12.11 9.00 -0.38
C THR A 23 -12.90 7.80 0.17
N GLY A 24 -12.68 6.60 -0.38
CA GLY A 24 -13.36 5.36 -0.02
C GLY A 24 -13.14 4.27 -1.08
N GLY A 25 -13.78 3.10 -0.90
CA GLY A 25 -13.61 1.96 -1.80
C GLY A 25 -12.23 1.29 -1.69
N THR A 26 -11.82 0.60 -2.75
CA THR A 26 -10.50 -0.07 -2.81
C THR A 26 -9.70 0.46 -3.99
N LEU A 27 -8.47 0.92 -3.74
CA LEU A 27 -7.45 1.02 -4.78
C LEU A 27 -6.62 -0.27 -4.74
N ARG A 28 -6.65 -1.05 -5.82
CA ARG A 28 -5.85 -2.26 -5.99
C ARG A 28 -4.64 -1.98 -6.87
N VAL A 29 -3.46 -2.30 -6.36
CA VAL A 29 -2.17 -2.19 -7.04
C VAL A 29 -1.57 -3.60 -7.15
N PRO A 30 -1.83 -4.32 -8.25
CA PRO A 30 -1.37 -5.70 -8.42
C PRO A 30 0.15 -5.79 -8.68
N GLU A 31 0.71 -4.73 -9.25
CA GLU A 31 2.14 -4.60 -9.56
C GLU A 31 2.69 -3.31 -8.97
N GLU A 32 3.13 -2.38 -9.81
CA GLU A 32 3.67 -1.08 -9.40
C GLU A 32 2.70 0.04 -9.81
N LEU A 33 2.57 1.05 -8.95
CA LEU A 33 1.86 2.30 -9.20
C LEU A 33 2.71 3.46 -8.69
N ARG A 34 2.93 4.44 -9.56
CA ARG A 34 3.62 5.68 -9.27
C ARG A 34 2.63 6.83 -9.26
N VAL A 35 2.45 7.46 -8.10
CA VAL A 35 1.76 8.74 -7.96
C VAL A 35 2.81 9.83 -7.96
N ARG A 36 2.90 10.61 -9.05
CA ARG A 36 3.96 11.64 -9.16
C ARG A 36 3.69 12.84 -8.25
N GLY A 37 2.42 13.19 -8.05
CA GLY A 37 2.01 14.24 -7.11
C GLY A 37 1.91 13.75 -5.66
N ALA A 38 1.00 14.39 -4.94
CA ALA A 38 0.61 13.98 -3.59
C ALA A 38 -0.41 12.83 -3.61
N TRP A 39 -0.36 12.02 -2.57
CA TRP A 39 -1.33 10.96 -2.29
C TRP A 39 -2.09 11.30 -1.01
N VAL A 40 -3.42 11.29 -1.09
CA VAL A 40 -4.28 11.47 0.09
C VAL A 40 -5.27 10.31 0.16
N GLN A 41 -5.33 9.64 1.30
CA GLN A 41 -6.32 8.59 1.57
C GLN A 41 -7.11 8.94 2.82
N ASP A 42 -8.36 9.39 2.62
CA ASP A 42 -9.25 9.78 3.71
C ASP A 42 -9.96 8.56 4.31
N ALA A 43 -10.24 7.54 3.50
CA ALA A 43 -10.88 6.30 3.92
C ALA A 43 -10.61 5.18 2.90
N GLY A 44 -11.15 3.98 3.17
CA GLY A 44 -11.09 2.85 2.25
C GLY A 44 -9.80 2.04 2.33
N THR A 45 -9.59 1.17 1.35
CA THR A 45 -8.53 0.17 1.34
C THR A 45 -7.52 0.44 0.24
N LEU A 46 -6.24 0.45 0.61
CA LEU A 46 -5.14 0.28 -0.33
C LEU A 46 -4.78 -1.21 -0.33
N GLU A 47 -5.06 -1.91 -1.43
CA GLU A 47 -4.67 -3.31 -1.61
C GLU A 47 -3.41 -3.39 -2.50
N VAL A 48 -2.32 -3.96 -1.97
CA VAL A 48 -1.03 -4.05 -2.67
C VAL A 48 -0.49 -5.47 -2.67
N THR A 49 0.15 -5.87 -3.76
CA THR A 49 0.88 -7.15 -3.83
C THR A 49 2.35 -6.97 -3.48
N VAL A 50 2.80 -7.61 -2.39
CA VAL A 50 4.20 -7.59 -1.97
C VAL A 50 4.91 -8.90 -2.31
N ARG A 51 6.18 -8.79 -2.71
CA ARG A 51 7.02 -9.88 -3.22
C ARG A 51 8.35 -9.92 -2.49
N ALA A 52 8.92 -11.10 -2.33
CA ALA A 52 10.27 -11.24 -1.77
C ALA A 52 11.29 -10.47 -2.62
N GLY A 53 12.06 -9.56 -2.02
CA GLY A 53 13.04 -8.72 -2.71
C GLY A 53 12.44 -7.68 -3.67
N GLY A 54 11.11 -7.50 -3.67
CA GLY A 54 10.43 -6.54 -4.54
C GLY A 54 10.54 -5.10 -4.06
N LYS A 55 10.28 -4.16 -4.98
CA LYS A 55 10.11 -2.73 -4.67
C LYS A 55 8.76 -2.47 -4.01
N ALA A 56 8.58 -1.25 -3.49
CA ALA A 56 7.30 -0.79 -2.99
C ALA A 56 6.25 -0.80 -4.12
N PRO A 57 5.11 -1.50 -3.96
CA PRO A 57 4.04 -1.50 -4.97
C PRO A 57 3.47 -0.11 -5.23
N LEU A 58 3.40 0.75 -4.22
CA LEU A 58 3.02 2.15 -4.36
C LEU A 58 4.23 3.05 -4.12
N THR A 59 4.53 3.96 -5.05
CA THR A 59 5.52 5.02 -4.84
C THR A 59 4.86 6.39 -5.05
N VAL A 60 5.07 7.31 -4.10
CA VAL A 60 4.53 8.67 -4.13
C VAL A 60 5.69 9.66 -4.26
N GLY A 61 5.61 10.57 -5.23
CA GLY A 61 6.68 11.52 -5.52
C GLY A 61 6.82 12.62 -4.48
N HIS A 62 5.71 13.11 -3.92
CA HIS A 62 5.72 14.26 -3.01
C HIS A 62 5.38 13.91 -1.57
N ARG A 63 4.10 13.77 -1.23
CA ARG A 63 3.63 13.57 0.14
C ARG A 63 2.50 12.56 0.16
N ALA A 64 2.55 11.64 1.12
CA ALA A 64 1.41 10.77 1.44
C ALA A 64 0.74 11.22 2.75
N VAL A 65 -0.59 11.37 2.71
CA VAL A 65 -1.41 11.70 3.87
C VAL A 65 -2.49 10.64 4.05
N LEU A 66 -2.51 10.01 5.23
CA LEU A 66 -3.55 9.09 5.67
C LEU A 66 -4.45 9.84 6.65
N GLY A 67 -5.58 10.35 6.15
CA GLY A 67 -6.44 11.33 6.84
C GLY A 67 -7.59 10.75 7.66
N GLY A 68 -7.87 9.44 7.54
CA GLY A 68 -8.97 8.81 8.28
C GLY A 68 -8.80 7.29 8.40
N PRO A 69 -9.88 6.48 8.46
CA PRO A 69 -9.82 5.05 8.71
C PRO A 69 -9.34 4.25 7.49
N ALA A 70 -8.10 4.51 7.06
CA ALA A 70 -7.46 3.85 5.95
C ALA A 70 -7.00 2.43 6.35
N VAL A 71 -7.27 1.45 5.49
CA VAL A 71 -6.84 0.06 5.63
C VAL A 71 -5.77 -0.25 4.59
N LEU A 72 -4.73 -0.97 5.00
CA LEU A 72 -3.76 -1.58 4.09
C LEU A 72 -4.05 -3.08 3.99
N ALA A 73 -4.41 -3.56 2.81
CA ALA A 73 -4.56 -4.98 2.53
C ALA A 73 -3.32 -5.48 1.77
N LEU A 74 -2.55 -6.36 2.40
CA LEU A 74 -1.35 -6.96 1.85
C LEU A 74 -1.71 -8.29 1.19
N ARG A 75 -1.35 -8.39 -0.09
CA ARG A 75 -1.37 -9.62 -0.87
C ARG A 75 0.07 -10.15 -0.99
N LEU A 76 0.36 -11.22 -0.27
CA LEU A 76 1.58 -11.99 -0.47
C LEU A 76 1.48 -12.72 -1.80
N ASP A 77 2.45 -12.46 -2.68
CA ASP A 77 2.56 -13.11 -3.98
C ASP A 77 2.72 -14.63 -3.81
N ALA A 78 1.90 -15.42 -4.50
CA ALA A 78 1.90 -16.88 -4.36
C ALA A 78 3.04 -17.56 -5.14
N GLU A 79 3.55 -16.91 -6.20
CA GLU A 79 4.66 -17.42 -7.01
C GLU A 79 6.01 -17.12 -6.35
N ARG A 80 6.11 -15.97 -5.67
CA ARG A 80 7.29 -15.54 -4.91
C ARG A 80 6.91 -15.17 -3.47
N PRO A 81 6.46 -16.14 -2.67
CA PRO A 81 5.98 -15.90 -1.33
C PRO A 81 7.10 -15.35 -0.43
N PRO A 82 6.88 -14.23 0.26
CA PRO A 82 7.84 -13.75 1.24
C PRO A 82 7.91 -14.67 2.46
N ALA A 83 9.12 -14.82 3.01
CA ALA A 83 9.34 -15.62 4.21
C ALA A 83 8.92 -14.88 5.49
N ALA A 84 8.54 -15.64 6.54
CA ALA A 84 8.38 -15.09 7.87
C ALA A 84 9.69 -14.43 8.35
N GLY A 85 9.59 -13.31 9.04
CA GLY A 85 10.73 -12.51 9.50
C GLY A 85 11.21 -11.47 8.48
N SER A 86 10.80 -11.58 7.21
CA SER A 86 11.15 -10.59 6.17
C SER A 86 10.52 -9.23 6.44
N THR A 87 11.22 -8.17 6.03
CA THR A 87 10.70 -6.80 5.99
C THR A 87 10.60 -6.38 4.54
N LEU A 88 9.41 -5.96 4.12
CA LEU A 88 9.10 -5.65 2.72
C LEU A 88 8.59 -4.22 2.61
N PRO A 89 9.01 -3.45 1.61
CA PRO A 89 8.42 -2.15 1.35
C PRO A 89 6.96 -2.34 0.86
N ALA A 90 6.02 -1.62 1.48
CA ALA A 90 4.60 -1.64 1.09
C ALA A 90 4.19 -0.34 0.38
N ALA A 91 4.78 0.79 0.77
CA ALA A 91 4.62 2.06 0.07
C ALA A 91 5.87 2.93 0.27
N GLY A 92 6.42 3.47 -0.82
CA GLY A 92 7.44 4.50 -0.80
C GLY A 92 6.76 5.87 -0.83
N ALA A 93 6.99 6.70 0.18
CA ALA A 93 6.45 8.04 0.23
C ALA A 93 7.32 8.92 1.13
N PRO A 94 7.79 10.08 0.65
CA PRO A 94 8.49 11.01 1.51
C PRO A 94 7.57 11.49 2.63
N ARG A 95 8.04 11.41 3.88
CA ARG A 95 7.39 12.04 5.04
C ARG A 95 5.90 11.68 5.17
N PRO A 96 5.55 10.39 5.28
CA PRO A 96 4.16 9.98 5.40
C PRO A 96 3.53 10.59 6.66
N ALA A 97 2.35 11.19 6.52
CA ALA A 97 1.57 11.73 7.62
C ALA A 97 0.39 10.80 7.93
N GLY A 98 0.23 10.42 9.19
CA GLY A 98 -0.81 9.48 9.62
C GLY A 98 -0.36 8.02 9.54
N ARG A 99 -1.30 7.09 9.82
CA ARG A 99 -1.07 5.64 9.85
C ARG A 99 -2.31 4.92 9.36
N PHE A 100 -2.13 3.75 8.74
CA PHE A 100 -3.23 2.83 8.53
C PHE A 100 -3.78 2.36 9.88
N VAL A 101 -5.10 2.39 10.03
CA VAL A 101 -5.77 1.95 11.27
C VAL A 101 -5.78 0.41 11.38
N ARG A 102 -5.59 -0.27 10.26
CA ARG A 102 -5.59 -1.73 10.16
C ARG A 102 -4.71 -2.20 9.01
N ILE A 103 -4.03 -3.31 9.24
CA ILE A 103 -3.28 -4.03 8.21
C ILE A 103 -3.83 -5.45 8.13
N GLU A 104 -4.29 -5.81 6.95
CA GLU A 104 -4.82 -7.13 6.63
C GLU A 104 -3.81 -7.88 5.79
N VAL A 105 -3.66 -9.18 6.03
CA VAL A 105 -2.76 -10.05 5.27
C VAL A 105 -3.56 -11.23 4.82
N ASN A 106 -3.38 -11.62 3.56
CA ASN A 106 -4.01 -12.81 2.99
C ASN A 106 -3.38 -14.14 3.41
N SER A 107 -3.05 -14.24 4.68
CA SER A 107 -2.44 -15.43 5.25
C SER A 107 -3.06 -15.68 6.62
N ASP A 108 -3.42 -16.94 6.84
CA ASP A 108 -3.78 -17.49 8.15
C ASP A 108 -2.55 -17.62 9.07
N ARG A 109 -1.37 -17.90 8.49
CA ARG A 109 -0.12 -18.16 9.22
C ARG A 109 0.70 -16.91 9.54
N LEU A 110 0.53 -15.84 8.78
CA LEU A 110 1.34 -14.62 8.90
C LEU A 110 0.49 -13.40 9.28
N ARG A 111 1.10 -12.50 10.04
CA ARG A 111 0.61 -11.13 10.25
C ARG A 111 1.70 -10.12 9.90
N ALA A 112 1.29 -8.91 9.58
CA ALA A 112 2.20 -7.83 9.24
C ALA A 112 2.28 -6.81 10.37
N VAL A 113 3.49 -6.42 10.74
CA VAL A 113 3.77 -5.35 11.70
C VAL A 113 4.29 -4.15 10.89
N PRO A 114 3.64 -2.97 10.97
CA PRO A 114 4.09 -1.80 10.23
C PRO A 114 5.38 -1.23 10.80
N VAL A 115 6.27 -0.82 9.91
CA VAL A 115 7.49 -0.07 10.20
C VAL A 115 7.46 1.19 9.35
N TYR A 116 7.09 2.31 9.98
CA TYR A 116 7.08 3.62 9.34
C TYR A 116 8.48 4.23 9.42
N THR A 117 9.03 4.61 8.27
CA THR A 117 10.33 5.26 8.14
C THR A 117 10.16 6.64 7.48
N ALA A 118 11.26 7.39 7.34
CA ALA A 118 11.24 8.64 6.59
C ALA A 118 10.95 8.44 5.09
N GLU A 119 11.20 7.24 4.58
CA GLU A 119 11.07 6.86 3.16
C GLU A 119 9.70 6.26 2.82
N GLY A 120 8.89 5.94 3.83
CA GLY A 120 7.54 5.42 3.64
C GLY A 120 7.15 4.38 4.67
N LEU A 121 6.47 3.33 4.19
CA LEU A 121 5.97 2.22 4.98
C LEU A 121 6.58 0.91 4.50
N SER A 122 7.24 0.22 5.43
CA SER A 122 7.61 -1.18 5.30
C SER A 122 6.76 -2.03 6.24
N VAL A 123 6.68 -3.33 5.96
CA VAL A 123 5.93 -4.29 6.77
C VAL A 123 6.84 -5.46 7.11
N ARG A 124 6.96 -5.76 8.40
CA ARG A 124 7.65 -6.94 8.89
C ARG A 124 6.64 -8.08 9.02
N LEU A 125 6.87 -9.17 8.30
CA LEU A 125 6.05 -10.36 8.41
C LEU A 125 6.48 -11.18 9.60
N VAL A 126 5.53 -11.58 10.44
CA VAL A 126 5.76 -12.45 11.60
C VAL A 126 4.72 -13.56 11.61
N ARG A 127 5.06 -14.69 12.22
CA ARG A 127 4.09 -15.76 12.44
C ARG A 127 2.97 -15.25 13.34
N ARG A 128 1.75 -15.67 13.05
CA ARG A 128 0.58 -15.29 13.84
C ARG A 128 0.70 -15.80 15.26
#